data_AF-A0AA90P1G6-F1
#
_entry.id   AF-A0AA90P1G6-F1
#
_cell.length_a   1.000
_cell.length_b   1.000
_cell.length_c   1.000
_cell.angle_alpha   90.00
_cell.angle_beta   90.00
_cell.angle_gamma   90.00
#
_symmetry.space_group_name_H-M   'P 1'
#
loop_
_entity.id
_entity.type
_entity.pdbx_description
1 polymer ?
#
loop_
_entity_poly.entity_id
_entity_poly.type
_entity_poly.pdbx_seq_one_letter_code
_entity_poly.pdbx_strand_id
1 'polypeptide(L)'
;LTLVLKYFIHIVSNDKKELKKIVYIYLLYILLHSYFLIDTYAYLIQGVRNDFFTLVDVSGHQRSASFLVMNFIFMSALFIHIRLLSHDKFKKIIFLSSMILYVNMLIAIILSQLIGSNNGAVTITGILFLTILIQISLSFKEHSYILFKYNLKPQSLFFGLASRKLYASMFILLVSFILCASLVMFFITIDLSTFRLFGSVTGHISSVTSRIELLSNFLVQFNVSPIFGNIIVDRLTTGDGTYVHSTIASLLTHLGLIGFFIFMLYIILSFKELYRGKQYLFVTNGLRIYSTLLFMGVFLIAFTSVFFTWHPLWFLFGCIFPALYIENGTRK
;
A
#
# COMPACT_ATOMS: atom_id res chain seq x y z
N LEU A 1 4.62 14.05 6.17
CA LEU A 1 4.14 13.20 7.29
C LEU A 1 5.17 13.06 8.42
N THR A 2 6.45 12.88 8.14
CA THR A 2 7.51 12.51 9.11
C THR A 2 7.92 13.59 10.11
N LEU A 3 7.87 14.88 9.72
CA LEU A 3 8.04 16.03 10.62
C LEU A 3 6.84 16.19 11.56
N VAL A 4 5.64 16.09 10.99
CA VAL A 4 4.38 16.00 11.75
C VAL A 4 4.44 14.81 12.71
N LEU A 5 5.03 13.69 12.30
CA LEU A 5 5.18 12.48 13.11
C LEU A 5 6.09 12.66 14.32
N LYS A 6 7.26 13.30 14.15
CA LYS A 6 8.17 13.59 15.27
C LYS A 6 7.52 14.56 16.27
N TYR A 7 6.81 15.56 15.76
CA TYR A 7 6.02 16.49 16.55
C TYR A 7 4.86 15.79 17.28
N PHE A 8 4.14 14.89 16.60
CA PHE A 8 3.07 14.08 17.18
C PHE A 8 3.59 13.14 18.26
N ILE A 9 4.67 12.41 18.02
CA ILE A 9 5.27 11.53 19.03
C ILE A 9 5.67 12.34 20.27
N HIS A 10 6.26 13.52 20.09
CA HIS A 10 6.69 14.39 21.19
C HIS A 10 5.51 14.95 22.01
N ILE A 11 4.43 15.41 21.35
CA ILE A 11 3.24 15.91 22.05
C ILE A 11 2.49 14.77 22.74
N VAL A 12 2.28 13.67 22.04
CA VAL A 12 1.45 12.55 22.49
C VAL A 12 2.14 11.74 23.59
N SER A 13 3.47 11.66 23.60
CA SER A 13 4.19 11.02 24.70
C SER A 13 4.00 11.75 26.02
N ASN A 14 3.69 13.05 25.98
CA ASN A 14 3.68 13.92 27.15
C ASN A 14 2.27 14.26 27.68
N ASP A 15 1.21 14.20 26.85
CA ASP A 15 -0.17 14.50 27.30
C ASP A 15 -1.22 13.44 26.89
N LYS A 16 -1.81 12.78 27.89
CA LYS A 16 -2.90 11.79 27.71
C LYS A 16 -4.18 12.41 27.14
N LYS A 17 -4.47 13.69 27.41
CA LYS A 17 -5.65 14.38 26.89
C LYS A 17 -5.53 14.62 25.39
N GLU A 18 -4.34 14.98 24.92
CA GLU A 18 -4.08 15.18 23.49
C GLU A 18 -4.19 13.88 22.69
N LEU A 19 -3.66 12.78 23.22
CA LEU A 19 -3.85 11.46 22.61
C LEU A 19 -5.34 11.11 22.44
N LYS A 20 -6.15 11.34 23.48
CA LYS A 20 -7.60 11.09 23.45
C LYS A 20 -8.25 11.90 22.33
N LYS A 21 -7.96 13.22 22.25
CA LYS A 21 -8.47 14.09 21.18
C LYS A 21 -8.11 13.56 19.79
N ILE A 22 -6.86 13.15 19.57
CA ILE A 22 -6.40 12.61 18.29
C ILE A 22 -7.18 11.35 17.90
N VAL A 23 -7.42 10.43 18.84
CA VAL A 23 -8.22 9.22 18.60
C VAL A 23 -9.65 9.58 18.17
N TYR A 24 -10.28 10.57 18.82
CA TYR A 24 -11.63 11.02 18.43
C TYR A 24 -11.65 11.75 17.08
N ILE A 25 -10.65 12.58 16.80
CA ILE A 25 -10.51 13.25 15.49
C ILE A 25 -10.35 12.20 14.39
N TYR A 26 -9.54 11.17 14.63
CA TYR A 26 -9.39 10.06 13.69
C TYR A 26 -10.68 9.28 13.50
N LEU A 27 -11.42 8.98 14.58
CA LEU A 27 -12.73 8.33 14.50
C LEU A 27 -13.73 9.16 13.68
N LEU A 28 -13.79 10.48 13.91
CA LEU A 28 -14.63 11.38 13.12
C LEU A 28 -14.21 11.38 11.64
N TYR A 29 -12.91 11.45 11.38
CA TYR A 29 -12.36 11.43 10.03
C TYR A 29 -12.74 10.15 9.27
N ILE A 30 -12.60 8.96 9.88
CA ILE A 30 -12.98 7.71 9.21
C ILE A 30 -14.49 7.58 9.00
N LEU A 31 -15.31 8.13 9.90
CA LEU A 31 -16.77 8.16 9.76
C LEU A 31 -17.21 9.07 8.61
N LEU A 32 -16.63 10.26 8.51
CA LEU A 32 -16.86 11.17 7.39
C LEU A 32 -16.44 10.52 6.06
N HIS A 33 -15.29 9.87 6.04
CA HIS A 33 -14.88 9.13 4.86
C HIS A 33 -15.80 7.94 4.53
N SER A 34 -16.31 7.21 5.54
CA SER A 34 -17.31 6.16 5.32
C SER A 34 -18.54 6.73 4.61
N TYR A 35 -19.03 7.89 5.07
CA TYR A 35 -20.16 8.56 4.44
C TYR A 35 -19.88 8.88 2.96
N PHE A 36 -18.78 9.55 2.65
CA PHE A 36 -18.43 9.88 1.26
C PHE A 36 -18.19 8.66 0.38
N LEU A 37 -17.59 7.60 0.94
CA LEU A 37 -17.32 6.36 0.21
C LEU A 37 -18.62 5.61 -0.13
N ILE A 38 -19.55 5.54 0.82
CA ILE A 38 -20.88 4.94 0.62
C ILE A 38 -21.69 5.76 -0.37
N ASP A 39 -21.69 7.09 -0.23
CA ASP A 39 -22.37 8.00 -1.16
C ASP A 39 -21.84 7.84 -2.60
N THR A 40 -20.51 7.83 -2.76
CA THR A 40 -19.86 7.58 -4.05
C THR A 40 -20.24 6.23 -4.62
N TYR A 41 -20.27 5.17 -3.80
CA TYR A 41 -20.68 3.84 -4.24
C TYR A 41 -22.16 3.80 -4.66
N ALA A 42 -23.05 4.38 -3.87
CA ALA A 42 -24.49 4.43 -4.14
C ALA A 42 -24.82 5.24 -5.39
N TYR A 43 -24.04 6.28 -5.68
CA TYR A 43 -24.15 7.03 -6.93
C TYR A 43 -23.69 6.19 -8.12
N LEU A 44 -22.50 5.58 -8.04
CA LEU A 44 -21.89 4.88 -9.17
C LEU A 44 -22.57 3.55 -9.50
N ILE A 45 -23.13 2.84 -8.53
CA ILE A 45 -23.77 1.54 -8.78
C ILE A 45 -24.97 1.65 -9.74
N GLN A 46 -25.59 2.83 -9.83
CA GLN A 46 -26.69 3.11 -10.75
C GLN A 46 -26.26 3.05 -12.23
N GLY A 47 -24.96 3.23 -12.51
CA GLY A 47 -24.38 3.19 -13.84
C GLY A 47 -23.65 1.88 -14.15
N VAL A 48 -23.89 0.81 -13.38
CA VAL A 48 -23.23 -0.48 -13.62
C VAL A 48 -23.84 -1.18 -14.85
N ARG A 49 -23.01 -1.91 -15.58
CA ARG A 49 -23.47 -2.74 -16.70
C ARG A 49 -24.20 -3.99 -16.22
N ASN A 50 -25.07 -4.53 -17.07
CA ASN A 50 -25.84 -5.75 -16.78
C ASN A 50 -25.00 -7.03 -16.93
N ASP A 51 -23.94 -6.99 -17.74
CA ASP A 51 -23.12 -8.16 -18.10
C ASP A 51 -21.81 -8.25 -17.31
N PHE A 52 -21.37 -7.15 -16.68
CA PHE A 52 -20.11 -7.07 -15.99
C PHE A 52 -20.17 -6.07 -14.84
N PHE A 53 -19.54 -6.37 -13.71
CA PHE A 53 -19.54 -5.48 -12.55
C PHE A 53 -18.59 -4.29 -12.75
N THR A 54 -18.89 -3.45 -13.74
CA THR A 54 -18.16 -2.23 -14.09
C THR A 54 -19.12 -1.18 -14.64
N LEU A 55 -18.75 0.10 -14.53
CA LEU A 55 -19.48 1.21 -15.13
C LEU A 55 -19.56 1.09 -16.67
N VAL A 56 -20.61 1.66 -17.27
CA VAL A 56 -20.80 1.72 -18.74
C VAL A 56 -19.69 2.57 -19.41
N ASP A 57 -19.37 3.74 -18.85
CA ASP A 57 -18.35 4.67 -19.37
C ASP A 57 -17.12 4.76 -18.45
N VAL A 58 -16.14 3.88 -18.68
CA VAL A 58 -14.96 3.75 -17.81
C VAL A 58 -13.81 4.68 -18.23
N SER A 59 -14.08 5.99 -18.38
CA SER A 59 -13.01 6.97 -18.62
C SER A 59 -12.31 7.35 -17.30
N GLY A 60 -10.98 7.44 -17.30
CA GLY A 60 -10.21 7.91 -16.13
C GLY A 60 -10.11 6.96 -14.92
N HIS A 61 -10.59 5.72 -15.01
CA HIS A 61 -10.62 4.74 -13.90
C HIS A 61 -9.31 4.55 -13.16
N GLN A 62 -8.17 4.60 -13.85
CA GLN A 62 -6.85 4.44 -13.25
C GLN A 62 -6.55 5.56 -12.23
N ARG A 63 -7.03 6.79 -12.48
CA ARG A 63 -6.82 7.94 -11.59
C ARG A 63 -7.66 7.81 -10.33
N SER A 64 -8.95 7.53 -10.46
CA SER A 64 -9.86 7.33 -9.32
C SER A 64 -9.41 6.16 -8.45
N ALA A 65 -8.99 5.06 -9.05
CA ALA A 65 -8.43 3.92 -8.30
C ALA A 65 -7.12 4.26 -7.60
N SER A 66 -6.22 5.00 -8.26
CA SER A 66 -4.97 5.45 -7.65
C SER A 66 -5.23 6.36 -6.44
N PHE A 67 -6.24 7.24 -6.53
CA PHE A 67 -6.66 8.10 -5.42
C PHE A 67 -7.19 7.27 -4.24
N LEU A 68 -8.04 6.27 -4.48
CA LEU A 68 -8.48 5.35 -3.43
C LEU A 68 -7.29 4.66 -2.75
N VAL A 69 -6.33 4.12 -3.53
CA VAL A 69 -5.12 3.50 -2.97
C VAL A 69 -4.35 4.48 -2.09
N MET A 70 -4.12 5.72 -2.55
CA MET A 70 -3.42 6.75 -1.77
C MET A 70 -4.14 7.06 -0.45
N ASN A 71 -5.48 7.20 -0.49
CA ASN A 71 -6.27 7.41 0.72
C ASN A 71 -6.11 6.26 1.72
N PHE A 72 -6.14 5.00 1.27
CA PHE A 72 -5.98 3.86 2.18
C PHE A 72 -4.55 3.64 2.64
N ILE A 73 -3.52 4.02 1.86
CA ILE A 73 -2.14 4.12 2.36
C ILE A 73 -2.09 5.09 3.55
N PHE A 74 -2.66 6.29 3.37
CA PHE A 74 -2.65 7.32 4.41
C PHE A 74 -3.45 6.90 5.65
N MET A 75 -4.68 6.42 5.47
CA MET A 75 -5.56 6.01 6.57
C MET A 75 -4.98 4.85 7.37
N SER A 76 -4.49 3.81 6.70
CA SER A 76 -3.90 2.66 7.38
C SER A 76 -2.62 3.05 8.11
N ALA A 77 -1.79 3.90 7.52
CA ALA A 77 -0.62 4.43 8.20
C ALA A 77 -1.04 5.18 9.46
N LEU A 78 -1.95 6.15 9.35
CA LEU A 78 -2.42 6.94 10.49
C LEU A 78 -3.04 6.07 11.60
N PHE A 79 -3.85 5.07 11.23
CA PHE A 79 -4.41 4.10 12.17
C PHE A 79 -3.31 3.37 12.96
N ILE A 80 -2.31 2.81 12.27
CA ILE A 80 -1.22 2.08 12.92
C ILE A 80 -0.41 2.98 13.85
N HIS A 81 -0.18 4.24 13.47
CA HIS A 81 0.45 5.22 14.35
C HIS A 81 -0.35 5.44 15.63
N ILE A 82 -1.65 5.71 15.50
CA ILE A 82 -2.55 5.93 16.65
C ILE A 82 -2.63 4.67 17.52
N ARG A 83 -2.69 3.49 16.91
CA ARG A 83 -2.69 2.20 17.61
C ARG A 83 -1.43 2.03 18.47
N LEU A 84 -0.26 2.28 17.88
CA LEU A 84 1.03 2.17 18.57
C LEU A 84 1.15 3.19 19.71
N LEU A 85 0.74 4.44 19.48
CA LEU A 85 0.77 5.49 20.49
C LEU A 85 -0.22 5.24 21.64
N SER A 86 -1.38 4.66 21.33
CA SER A 86 -2.40 4.40 22.34
C SER A 86 -2.09 3.18 23.20
N HIS A 87 -1.33 2.21 22.69
CA HIS A 87 -1.06 0.93 23.35
C HIS A 87 -2.37 0.32 23.92
N ASP A 88 -2.44 0.06 25.22
CA ASP A 88 -3.60 -0.55 25.88
C ASP A 88 -4.66 0.47 26.33
N LYS A 89 -4.45 1.76 26.06
CA LYS A 89 -5.44 2.81 26.34
C LYS A 89 -6.46 2.85 25.20
N PHE A 90 -7.71 3.16 25.55
CA PHE A 90 -8.79 3.32 24.57
C PHE A 90 -9.07 2.09 23.67
N LYS A 91 -8.76 0.87 24.14
CA LYS A 91 -8.93 -0.38 23.36
C LYS A 91 -10.28 -0.47 22.64
N LYS A 92 -11.38 -0.12 23.31
CA LYS A 92 -12.73 -0.13 22.73
C LYS A 92 -12.86 0.80 21.52
N ILE A 93 -12.36 2.03 21.63
CA ILE A 93 -12.45 3.04 20.56
C ILE A 93 -11.52 2.65 19.40
N ILE A 94 -10.32 2.16 19.68
CA ILE A 94 -9.38 1.67 18.66
C ILE A 94 -9.96 0.47 17.93
N PHE A 95 -10.57 -0.47 18.66
CA PHE A 95 -11.24 -1.62 18.07
C PHE A 95 -12.38 -1.18 17.15
N LEU A 96 -13.27 -0.30 17.62
CA LEU A 96 -14.34 0.28 16.80
C LEU A 96 -13.77 0.97 15.55
N SER A 97 -12.74 1.79 15.72
CA SER A 97 -12.09 2.49 14.60
C SER A 97 -11.49 1.53 13.59
N SER A 98 -10.93 0.39 14.05
CA SER A 98 -10.39 -0.65 13.17
C SER A 98 -11.49 -1.34 12.37
N MET A 99 -12.64 -1.62 12.98
CA MET A 99 -13.78 -2.23 12.30
C MET A 99 -14.32 -1.32 11.20
N ILE A 100 -14.50 -0.02 11.50
CA ILE A 100 -14.93 0.97 10.52
C ILE A 100 -13.93 1.08 9.36
N LEU A 101 -12.62 1.12 9.67
CA LEU A 101 -11.57 1.13 8.64
C LEU A 101 -11.62 -0.10 7.72
N TYR A 102 -11.80 -1.29 8.30
CA TYR A 102 -11.87 -2.53 7.52
C TYR A 102 -13.11 -2.57 6.63
N VAL A 103 -14.26 -2.14 7.13
CA VAL A 103 -15.48 -2.01 6.31
C VAL A 103 -15.25 -1.01 5.17
N ASN A 104 -14.63 0.14 5.43
CA ASN A 104 -14.29 1.10 4.37
C ASN A 104 -13.36 0.49 3.31
N MET A 105 -12.35 -0.29 3.71
CA MET A 105 -11.46 -0.95 2.75
C MET A 105 -12.20 -2.01 1.92
N LEU A 106 -13.11 -2.77 2.52
CA LEU A 106 -13.94 -3.75 1.79
C LEU A 106 -14.83 -3.04 0.75
N ILE A 107 -15.51 -1.96 1.14
CA ILE A 107 -16.31 -1.13 0.22
C ILE A 107 -15.41 -0.59 -0.90
N ALA A 108 -14.20 -0.13 -0.57
CA ALA A 108 -13.27 0.40 -1.57
C ALA A 108 -12.70 -0.64 -2.53
N ILE A 109 -12.56 -1.90 -2.10
CA ILE A 109 -12.20 -3.02 -2.98
C ILE A 109 -13.32 -3.25 -3.99
N ILE A 110 -14.58 -3.29 -3.54
CA ILE A 110 -15.76 -3.43 -4.42
C ILE A 110 -15.86 -2.22 -5.35
N LEU A 111 -15.71 -1.00 -4.82
CA LEU A 111 -15.72 0.23 -5.60
C LEU A 111 -14.59 0.25 -6.64
N SER A 112 -13.40 -0.25 -6.32
CA SER A 112 -12.29 -0.37 -7.27
C SER A 112 -12.63 -1.32 -8.42
N GLN A 113 -13.38 -2.38 -8.16
CA GLN A 113 -13.89 -3.26 -9.21
C GLN A 113 -14.99 -2.59 -10.02
N LEU A 114 -15.93 -1.88 -9.37
CA LEU A 114 -16.99 -1.12 -10.03
C LEU A 114 -16.43 -0.06 -11.02
N ILE A 115 -15.38 0.66 -10.64
CA ILE A 115 -14.69 1.60 -11.55
C ILE A 115 -13.76 0.88 -12.55
N GLY A 116 -13.64 -0.45 -12.49
CA GLY A 116 -12.89 -1.25 -13.46
C GLY A 116 -11.39 -1.35 -13.23
N SER A 117 -10.88 -1.16 -12.01
CA SER A 117 -9.45 -1.21 -11.68
C SER A 117 -9.05 -2.42 -10.83
N ASN A 118 -8.44 -3.42 -11.47
CA ASN A 118 -7.86 -4.59 -10.80
C ASN A 118 -6.70 -4.20 -9.88
N ASN A 119 -5.81 -3.32 -10.34
CA ASN A 119 -4.67 -2.87 -9.54
C ASN A 119 -5.12 -2.15 -8.26
N GLY A 120 -6.16 -1.32 -8.33
CA GLY A 120 -6.75 -0.68 -7.16
C GLY A 120 -7.25 -1.69 -6.13
N ALA A 121 -8.07 -2.65 -6.59
CA ALA A 121 -8.63 -3.69 -5.72
C ALA A 121 -7.54 -4.56 -5.06
N VAL A 122 -6.58 -5.05 -5.84
CA VAL A 122 -5.45 -5.87 -5.33
C VAL A 122 -4.61 -5.09 -4.33
N THR A 123 -4.27 -3.83 -4.64
CA THR A 123 -3.45 -3.01 -3.75
C THR A 123 -4.17 -2.71 -2.43
N ILE A 124 -5.45 -2.33 -2.47
CA ILE A 124 -6.24 -2.07 -1.25
C ILE A 124 -6.40 -3.35 -0.42
N THR A 125 -6.58 -4.50 -1.08
CA THR A 125 -6.63 -5.82 -0.41
C THR A 125 -5.31 -6.11 0.31
N GLY A 126 -4.17 -5.85 -0.34
CA GLY A 126 -2.85 -5.99 0.29
C GLY A 126 -2.66 -5.06 1.50
N ILE A 127 -3.13 -3.81 1.41
CA ILE A 127 -3.09 -2.85 2.52
C ILE A 127 -3.98 -3.31 3.68
N LEU A 128 -5.20 -3.79 3.40
CA LEU A 128 -6.12 -4.34 4.41
C LEU A 128 -5.48 -5.52 5.14
N PHE A 129 -4.95 -6.48 4.38
CA PHE A 129 -4.27 -7.65 4.90
C PHE A 129 -3.10 -7.28 5.82
N LEU A 130 -2.24 -6.37 5.37
CA LEU A 130 -1.12 -5.89 6.17
C LEU A 130 -1.57 -5.16 7.44
N THR A 131 -2.63 -4.36 7.36
CA THR A 131 -3.16 -3.61 8.51
C THR A 131 -3.69 -4.56 9.57
N ILE A 132 -4.46 -5.59 9.16
CA ILE A 132 -4.97 -6.65 10.04
C ILE A 132 -3.80 -7.41 10.67
N LEU A 133 -2.81 -7.81 9.87
CA LEU A 133 -1.63 -8.52 10.35
C LEU A 133 -0.92 -7.76 11.47
N ILE A 134 -0.62 -6.48 11.25
CA ILE A 134 0.05 -5.66 12.26
C ILE A 134 -0.84 -5.49 13.49
N GLN A 135 -2.14 -5.26 13.32
CA GLN A 135 -3.08 -5.13 14.44
C GLN A 135 -3.13 -6.41 15.31
N ILE A 136 -3.18 -7.58 14.67
CA ILE A 136 -3.12 -8.88 15.35
C ILE A 136 -1.78 -9.04 16.07
N SER A 137 -0.66 -8.75 15.37
CA SER A 137 0.68 -8.85 15.93
C SER A 137 0.86 -7.97 17.17
N LEU A 138 0.34 -6.74 17.16
CA LEU A 138 0.37 -5.82 18.29
C LEU A 138 -0.54 -6.24 19.46
N SER A 139 -1.45 -7.18 19.24
CA SER A 139 -2.33 -7.71 20.28
C SER A 139 -1.68 -8.86 21.07
N PHE A 140 -0.62 -9.47 20.54
CA PHE A 140 0.12 -10.53 21.23
C PHE A 140 1.26 -9.97 22.10
N LYS A 141 1.24 -10.27 23.41
CA LYS A 141 2.23 -9.78 24.39
C LYS A 141 3.69 -10.08 24.01
N GLU A 142 3.95 -11.27 23.48
CA GLU A 142 5.30 -11.70 23.07
C GLU A 142 5.88 -10.84 21.95
N HIS A 143 5.05 -10.47 20.96
CA HIS A 143 5.48 -9.65 19.83
C HIS A 143 5.74 -8.21 20.29
N SER A 144 4.86 -7.68 21.15
CA SER A 144 5.07 -6.38 21.79
C SER A 144 6.37 -6.33 22.58
N TYR A 145 6.73 -7.40 23.31
CA TYR A 145 8.01 -7.48 24.03
C TYR A 145 9.24 -7.34 23.12
N ILE A 146 9.22 -7.96 21.94
CA ILE A 146 10.31 -7.83 20.95
C ILE A 146 10.46 -6.38 20.49
N LEU A 147 9.33 -5.70 20.24
CA LEU A 147 9.31 -4.28 19.85
C LEU A 147 9.88 -3.36 20.94
N PHE A 148 9.74 -3.72 22.22
CA PHE A 148 10.29 -2.95 23.34
C PHE A 148 11.80 -3.14 23.54
N LYS A 149 12.33 -4.35 23.31
CA LYS A 149 13.68 -4.72 23.79
C LYS A 149 14.80 -4.51 22.79
N TYR A 150 14.55 -4.69 21.49
CA TYR A 150 15.62 -4.72 20.48
C TYR A 150 15.50 -3.57 19.48
N ASN A 151 16.62 -2.91 19.19
CA ASN A 151 16.67 -1.97 18.06
C ASN A 151 16.71 -2.77 16.76
N LEU A 152 15.61 -2.75 16.00
CA LEU A 152 15.49 -3.52 14.78
C LEU A 152 16.45 -3.00 13.71
N LYS A 153 17.27 -3.90 13.15
CA LYS A 153 18.06 -3.64 11.95
C LYS A 153 17.29 -4.15 10.73
N PRO A 154 17.50 -3.58 9.53
CA PRO A 154 16.82 -4.06 8.31
C PRO A 154 16.99 -5.57 8.10
N GLN A 155 18.20 -6.11 8.31
CA GLN A 155 18.50 -7.54 8.19
C GLN A 155 17.68 -8.43 9.14
N SER A 156 17.37 -7.92 10.34
CA SER A 156 16.62 -8.68 11.35
C SER A 156 15.14 -8.89 10.98
N LEU A 157 14.61 -8.09 10.05
CA LEU A 157 13.25 -8.27 9.54
C LEU A 157 13.11 -9.34 8.49
N PHE A 158 14.21 -9.70 7.81
CA PHE A 158 14.18 -10.79 6.84
C PHE A 158 14.59 -12.12 7.48
N PHE A 159 15.62 -12.10 8.32
CA PHE A 159 16.26 -13.33 8.79
C PHE A 159 16.17 -13.55 10.31
N GLY A 160 15.51 -12.67 11.06
CA GLY A 160 15.42 -12.78 12.52
C GLY A 160 14.37 -13.79 13.02
N LEU A 161 14.49 -14.22 14.29
CA LEU A 161 13.46 -15.05 14.93
C LEU A 161 12.09 -14.35 14.98
N ALA A 162 12.10 -13.03 15.19
CA ALA A 162 10.89 -12.20 15.16
C ALA A 162 10.22 -12.20 13.78
N SER A 163 11.01 -12.17 12.70
CA SER A 163 10.46 -12.20 11.35
C SER A 163 9.86 -13.56 11.03
N ARG A 164 10.46 -14.67 11.48
CA ARG A 164 9.87 -16.00 11.32
C ARG A 164 8.47 -16.11 11.94
N LYS A 165 8.28 -15.60 13.17
CA LYS A 165 6.96 -15.57 13.81
C LYS A 165 5.97 -14.67 13.07
N LEU A 166 6.43 -13.52 12.57
CA LEU A 166 5.63 -12.61 11.76
C LEU A 166 5.22 -13.25 10.43
N TYR A 167 6.14 -13.92 9.73
CA TYR A 167 5.86 -14.65 8.50
C TYR A 167 4.92 -15.84 8.71
N ALA A 168 5.07 -16.59 9.81
CA ALA A 168 4.11 -17.64 10.15
C ALA A 168 2.71 -17.06 10.39
N SER A 169 2.62 -15.91 11.08
CA SER A 169 1.35 -15.20 11.31
C SER A 169 0.75 -14.67 10.00
N MET A 170 1.59 -14.17 9.08
CA MET A 170 1.19 -13.81 7.71
C MET A 170 0.61 -15.01 6.97
N PHE A 171 1.30 -16.14 7.01
CA PHE A 171 0.86 -17.34 6.32
C PHE A 171 -0.48 -17.84 6.87
N ILE A 172 -0.63 -17.91 8.20
CA ILE A 172 -1.89 -18.31 8.84
C ILE A 172 -3.01 -17.36 8.46
N LEU A 173 -2.79 -16.04 8.55
CA LEU A 173 -3.81 -15.05 8.19
C LEU A 173 -4.21 -15.16 6.72
N LEU A 174 -3.25 -15.41 5.83
CA LEU A 174 -3.51 -15.60 4.40
C LEU A 174 -4.38 -16.83 4.16
N VAL A 175 -4.03 -17.96 4.78
CA VAL A 175 -4.83 -19.19 4.69
C VAL A 175 -6.22 -18.98 5.26
N SER A 176 -6.35 -18.34 6.43
CA SER A 176 -7.66 -18.01 7.02
C SER A 176 -8.48 -17.07 6.12
N PHE A 177 -7.84 -16.09 5.49
CA PHE A 177 -8.50 -15.18 4.56
C PHE A 177 -9.02 -15.91 3.32
N ILE A 178 -8.21 -16.79 2.72
CA ILE A 178 -8.60 -17.61 1.56
C ILE A 178 -9.75 -18.55 1.93
N LEU A 179 -9.67 -19.21 3.09
CA LEU A 179 -10.73 -20.09 3.57
C LEU A 179 -12.03 -19.32 3.82
N CYS A 180 -11.96 -18.17 4.49
CA CYS A 180 -13.12 -17.31 4.73
C CYS A 180 -13.74 -16.83 3.41
N ALA A 181 -12.92 -16.36 2.47
CA ALA A 181 -13.38 -15.97 1.14
C ALA A 181 -14.07 -17.15 0.44
N SER A 182 -13.48 -18.35 0.45
CA SER A 182 -14.06 -19.55 -0.16
C SER A 182 -15.40 -19.95 0.47
N LEU A 183 -15.55 -19.78 1.80
CA LEU A 183 -16.80 -20.04 2.50
C LEU A 183 -17.86 -19.00 2.14
N VAL A 184 -17.51 -17.71 2.14
CA VAL A 184 -18.41 -16.65 1.70
C VAL A 184 -18.88 -16.91 0.27
N MET A 185 -17.98 -17.37 -0.60
CA MET A 185 -18.31 -17.76 -1.96
C MET A 185 -19.25 -18.97 -2.07
N PHE A 186 -19.15 -19.91 -1.13
CA PHE A 186 -20.05 -21.04 -1.08
C PHE A 186 -21.48 -20.62 -0.65
N PHE A 187 -21.60 -19.65 0.25
CA PHE A 187 -22.89 -19.23 0.82
C PHE A 187 -23.59 -18.11 0.06
N ILE A 188 -22.84 -17.13 -0.44
CA ILE A 188 -23.39 -16.02 -1.21
C ILE A 188 -23.22 -16.41 -2.66
N THR A 189 -24.32 -16.68 -3.37
CA THR A 189 -24.38 -17.03 -4.80
C THR A 189 -23.95 -15.86 -5.72
N ILE A 190 -22.96 -15.07 -5.29
CA ILE A 190 -22.29 -14.06 -6.10
C ILE A 190 -21.49 -14.80 -7.17
N ASP A 191 -21.76 -14.48 -8.42
CA ASP A 191 -20.93 -14.93 -9.51
C ASP A 191 -19.64 -14.08 -9.58
N LEU A 192 -18.52 -14.62 -9.06
CA LEU A 192 -17.23 -13.94 -9.14
C LEU A 192 -16.74 -13.72 -10.57
N SER A 193 -17.24 -14.47 -11.55
CA SER A 193 -16.85 -14.29 -12.95
C SER A 193 -17.30 -12.94 -13.50
N THR A 194 -18.26 -12.28 -12.84
CA THR A 194 -18.69 -10.90 -13.16
C THR A 194 -17.67 -9.84 -12.73
N PHE A 195 -16.73 -10.18 -11.83
CA PHE A 195 -15.67 -9.28 -11.39
C PHE A 195 -14.46 -9.37 -12.32
N ARG A 196 -13.94 -8.20 -12.68
CA ARG A 196 -12.78 -8.05 -13.59
C ARG A 196 -11.50 -8.71 -13.09
N LEU A 197 -11.39 -8.95 -11.79
CA LEU A 197 -10.25 -9.64 -11.20
C LEU A 197 -10.23 -11.14 -11.53
N PHE A 198 -11.39 -11.78 -11.73
CA PHE A 198 -11.50 -13.24 -11.88
C PHE A 198 -11.75 -13.71 -13.32
N GLY A 199 -12.15 -12.85 -14.23
CA GLY A 199 -12.23 -13.20 -15.65
C GLY A 199 -12.97 -12.17 -16.50
N SER A 200 -12.63 -12.10 -17.78
CA SER A 200 -13.39 -11.39 -18.81
C SER A 200 -14.34 -12.41 -19.45
N VAL A 201 -15.66 -12.15 -19.42
CA VAL A 201 -16.72 -13.02 -20.00
C VAL A 201 -16.50 -13.34 -21.48
N THR A 202 -15.65 -12.58 -22.18
CA THR A 202 -15.47 -12.62 -23.64
C THR A 202 -14.17 -13.27 -24.14
N GLY A 203 -13.38 -13.96 -23.30
CA GLY A 203 -12.17 -14.67 -23.75
C GLY A 203 -11.01 -13.76 -24.17
N HIS A 204 -11.09 -12.46 -23.91
CA HIS A 204 -10.00 -11.52 -24.16
C HIS A 204 -8.93 -11.58 -23.07
N ILE A 205 -7.67 -11.63 -23.53
CA ILE A 205 -6.37 -11.56 -22.83
C ILE A 205 -6.51 -11.08 -21.39
N SER A 206 -6.18 -11.95 -20.44
CA SER A 206 -6.14 -11.60 -19.02
C SER A 206 -5.23 -10.39 -18.75
N SER A 207 -5.49 -9.67 -17.66
CA SER A 207 -4.60 -8.59 -17.22
C SER A 207 -3.16 -9.03 -16.96
N VAL A 208 -2.92 -10.33 -16.72
CA VAL A 208 -1.56 -10.89 -16.53
C VAL A 208 -0.90 -11.18 -17.87
N THR A 209 -1.60 -11.85 -18.78
CA THR A 209 -1.06 -12.20 -20.11
C THR A 209 -0.71 -10.95 -20.92
N SER A 210 -1.55 -9.91 -20.89
CA SER A 210 -1.24 -8.62 -21.54
C SER A 210 0.02 -7.95 -20.97
N ARG A 211 0.31 -8.14 -19.68
CA ARG A 211 1.52 -7.60 -19.04
C ARG A 211 2.78 -8.38 -19.42
N ILE A 212 2.66 -9.70 -19.55
CA ILE A 212 3.74 -10.56 -20.03
C ILE A 212 4.06 -10.27 -21.50
N GLU A 213 3.04 -10.08 -22.34
CA GLU A 213 3.22 -9.68 -23.74
C GLU A 213 3.96 -8.35 -23.86
N LEU A 214 3.57 -7.33 -23.07
CA LEU A 214 4.24 -6.04 -23.05
C LEU A 214 5.69 -6.09 -22.53
N LEU A 215 6.07 -7.13 -21.78
CA LEU A 215 7.47 -7.32 -21.34
C LEU A 215 8.39 -7.65 -22.52
N SER A 216 7.87 -8.26 -23.59
CA SER A 216 8.66 -8.55 -24.80
C SER A 216 9.20 -7.29 -25.49
N ASN A 217 8.55 -6.14 -25.28
CA ASN A 217 8.99 -4.85 -25.82
C ASN A 217 10.23 -4.28 -25.10
N PHE A 218 10.61 -4.86 -23.95
CA PHE A 218 11.70 -4.33 -23.12
C PHE A 218 13.01 -4.17 -23.88
N LEU A 219 13.47 -5.22 -24.57
CA LEU A 219 14.77 -5.19 -25.25
C LEU A 219 14.79 -4.16 -26.38
N VAL A 220 13.69 -4.08 -27.14
CA VAL A 220 13.56 -3.12 -28.25
C VAL A 220 13.62 -1.68 -27.72
N GLN A 221 12.88 -1.39 -26.65
CA GLN A 221 12.86 -0.06 -26.04
C GLN A 221 14.19 0.27 -25.35
N PHE A 222 14.78 -0.65 -24.60
CA PHE A 222 16.02 -0.41 -23.85
C PHE A 222 17.21 -0.09 -24.77
N ASN A 223 17.29 -0.76 -25.92
CA ASN A 223 18.40 -0.61 -26.86
C ASN A 223 18.47 0.76 -27.55
N VAL A 224 17.42 1.60 -27.47
CA VAL A 224 17.42 2.94 -28.08
C VAL A 224 18.35 3.91 -27.35
N SER A 225 18.30 3.92 -26.01
CA SER A 225 19.14 4.80 -25.17
C SER A 225 19.42 4.14 -23.82
N PRO A 226 20.30 3.12 -23.76
CA PRO A 226 20.51 2.35 -22.54
C PRO A 226 21.03 3.17 -21.35
N ILE A 227 21.82 4.21 -21.62
CA ILE A 227 22.51 4.99 -20.59
C ILE A 227 21.60 6.07 -19.99
N PHE A 228 20.99 6.90 -20.84
CA PHE A 228 20.20 8.08 -20.43
C PHE A 228 18.68 7.87 -20.54
N GLY A 229 18.23 6.80 -21.20
CA GLY A 229 16.82 6.55 -21.48
C GLY A 229 16.26 7.47 -22.55
N ASN A 230 14.99 7.24 -22.90
CA ASN A 230 14.18 8.13 -23.71
C ASN A 230 12.72 8.04 -23.25
N ILE A 231 12.14 9.17 -22.83
CA ILE A 231 10.80 9.20 -22.22
C ILE A 231 9.66 8.89 -23.21
N ILE A 232 9.93 8.96 -24.52
CA ILE A 232 8.97 8.66 -25.59
C ILE A 232 9.36 7.39 -26.36
N VAL A 233 10.15 6.49 -25.76
CA VAL A 233 10.74 5.35 -26.46
C VAL A 233 9.70 4.37 -26.99
N ASP A 234 8.60 4.16 -26.27
CA ASP A 234 7.51 3.29 -26.71
C ASP A 234 6.89 3.79 -28.03
N ARG A 235 6.63 5.10 -28.13
CA ARG A 235 6.14 5.74 -29.35
C ARG A 235 7.11 5.60 -30.52
N LEU A 236 8.42 5.67 -30.26
CA LEU A 236 9.45 5.60 -31.29
C LEU A 236 9.71 4.18 -31.78
N THR A 237 9.40 3.15 -31.00
CA THR A 237 9.73 1.75 -31.35
C THR A 237 8.53 0.85 -31.57
N THR A 238 7.63 0.77 -30.60
CA THR A 238 6.61 -0.30 -30.52
C THR A 238 5.19 0.24 -30.63
N GLY A 239 5.02 1.57 -30.65
CA GLY A 239 3.74 2.27 -30.78
C GLY A 239 3.25 2.86 -29.46
N ASP A 240 2.38 3.87 -29.55
CA ASP A 240 1.84 4.57 -28.37
C ASP A 240 1.14 3.60 -27.40
N GLY A 241 1.51 3.66 -26.11
CA GLY A 241 0.88 2.86 -25.06
C GLY A 241 1.38 1.42 -24.95
N THR A 242 2.41 1.04 -25.72
CA THR A 242 3.03 -0.29 -25.70
C THR A 242 4.23 -0.38 -24.74
N TYR A 243 4.36 0.57 -23.82
CA TYR A 243 5.41 0.57 -22.80
C TYR A 243 5.33 -0.65 -21.86
N VAL A 244 6.49 -1.06 -21.37
CA VAL A 244 6.59 -2.15 -20.39
C VAL A 244 5.94 -1.75 -19.07
N HIS A 245 4.94 -2.51 -18.63
CA HIS A 245 4.21 -2.27 -17.39
C HIS A 245 4.88 -2.91 -16.18
N SER A 246 6.13 -2.53 -15.95
CA SER A 246 6.92 -2.88 -14.77
C SER A 246 7.68 -1.65 -14.35
N THR A 247 7.62 -1.26 -13.07
CA THR A 247 8.31 -0.05 -12.58
C THR A 247 9.80 -0.12 -12.87
N ILE A 248 10.43 -1.27 -12.69
CA ILE A 248 11.88 -1.42 -12.90
C ILE A 248 12.23 -1.45 -14.39
N ALA A 249 11.49 -2.21 -15.18
CA ALA A 249 11.73 -2.27 -16.62
C ALA A 249 11.50 -0.91 -17.27
N SER A 250 10.44 -0.19 -16.87
CA SER A 250 10.14 1.15 -17.39
C SER A 250 11.14 2.21 -16.94
N LEU A 251 11.68 2.14 -15.72
CA LEU A 251 12.81 2.98 -15.31
C LEU A 251 14.02 2.78 -16.24
N LEU A 252 14.35 1.52 -16.54
CA LEU A 252 15.49 1.20 -17.42
C LEU A 252 15.24 1.67 -18.86
N THR A 253 14.06 1.44 -19.44
CA THR A 253 13.79 1.83 -20.83
C THR A 253 13.64 3.34 -21.00
N HIS A 254 13.04 4.04 -20.04
CA HIS A 254 12.70 5.47 -20.19
C HIS A 254 13.71 6.42 -19.55
N LEU A 255 14.41 6.01 -18.48
CA LEU A 255 15.42 6.85 -17.80
C LEU A 255 16.84 6.27 -17.89
N GLY A 256 17.01 5.11 -18.52
CA GLY A 256 18.30 4.46 -18.68
C GLY A 256 18.91 3.97 -17.37
N LEU A 257 20.14 3.49 -17.45
CA LEU A 257 20.93 3.06 -16.30
C LEU A 257 21.14 4.19 -15.29
N ILE A 258 21.36 5.43 -15.74
CA ILE A 258 21.60 6.57 -14.85
C ILE A 258 20.37 6.84 -13.98
N GLY A 259 19.19 6.98 -14.58
CA GLY A 259 17.95 7.21 -13.82
C GLY A 259 17.61 6.04 -12.89
N PHE A 260 17.84 4.80 -13.35
CA PHE A 260 17.68 3.61 -12.54
C PHE A 260 18.59 3.62 -11.29
N PHE A 261 19.88 3.92 -11.43
CA PHE A 261 20.81 3.96 -10.29
C PHE A 261 20.50 5.11 -9.32
N ILE A 262 20.06 6.27 -9.82
CA ILE A 262 19.59 7.37 -8.96
C ILE A 262 18.38 6.92 -8.13
N PHE A 263 17.42 6.25 -8.76
CA PHE A 263 16.24 5.72 -8.06
C PHE A 263 16.62 4.67 -7.00
N MET A 264 17.53 3.75 -7.32
CA MET A 264 18.02 2.76 -6.36
C MET A 264 18.76 3.40 -5.18
N LEU A 265 19.61 4.39 -5.46
CA LEU A 265 20.30 5.16 -4.42
C LEU A 265 19.29 5.85 -3.50
N TYR A 266 18.24 6.46 -4.05
CA TYR A 266 17.17 7.08 -3.28
C TYR A 266 16.47 6.07 -2.35
N ILE A 267 16.13 4.87 -2.84
CA ILE A 267 15.54 3.80 -2.00
C ILE A 267 16.49 3.43 -0.85
N ILE A 268 17.77 3.18 -1.16
CA ILE A 268 18.77 2.79 -0.16
C ILE A 268 18.91 3.85 0.93
N LEU A 269 19.00 5.13 0.55
CA LEU A 269 19.11 6.25 1.50
C LEU A 269 17.83 6.40 2.34
N SER A 270 16.66 6.22 1.73
CA SER A 270 15.37 6.30 2.41
C SER A 270 15.23 5.22 3.49
N PHE A 271 15.63 3.98 3.18
CA PHE A 271 15.69 2.91 4.18
C PHE A 271 16.73 3.18 5.25
N LYS A 272 17.92 3.68 4.91
CA LYS A 272 18.94 4.02 5.91
C LYS A 272 18.40 5.04 6.93
N GLU A 273 17.67 6.04 6.47
CA GLU A 273 17.09 7.09 7.33
C GLU A 273 15.88 6.57 8.13
N LEU A 274 15.01 5.73 7.55
CA LEU A 274 13.89 5.10 8.28
C LEU A 274 14.37 4.30 9.51
N TYR A 275 15.54 3.67 9.40
CA TYR A 275 16.17 2.90 10.48
C TYR A 275 17.13 3.71 11.36
N ARG A 276 17.21 5.03 11.14
CA ARG A 276 17.98 5.95 11.99
C ARG A 276 17.20 6.30 13.26
N GLY A 277 17.90 6.50 14.37
CA GLY A 277 17.32 6.88 15.67
C GLY A 277 16.99 5.70 16.59
N LYS A 278 16.95 5.97 17.91
CA LYS A 278 16.73 4.95 18.96
C LYS A 278 15.68 5.33 20.01
N GLN A 279 15.01 6.47 19.85
CA GLN A 279 14.02 6.96 20.81
C GLN A 279 12.69 6.23 20.65
N TYR A 280 11.97 5.97 21.74
CA TYR A 280 10.65 5.31 21.78
C TYR A 280 10.58 3.99 20.98
N LEU A 281 11.45 3.03 21.34
CA LEU A 281 11.68 1.77 20.61
C LEU A 281 10.39 1.07 20.16
N PHE A 282 9.37 0.93 21.01
CA PHE A 282 8.12 0.27 20.63
C PHE A 282 7.42 0.92 19.43
N VAL A 283 7.18 2.23 19.51
CA VAL A 283 6.49 2.98 18.45
C VAL A 283 7.36 3.01 17.20
N THR A 284 8.64 3.34 17.34
CA THR A 284 9.56 3.43 16.21
C THR A 284 9.75 2.09 15.50
N ASN A 285 9.88 0.99 16.23
CA ASN A 285 10.00 -0.35 15.65
C ASN A 285 8.71 -0.79 14.95
N GLY A 286 7.55 -0.57 15.58
CA GLY A 286 6.26 -0.88 14.96
C GLY A 286 6.05 -0.14 13.65
N LEU A 287 6.41 1.14 13.60
CA LEU A 287 6.34 1.95 12.40
C LEU A 287 7.33 1.53 11.32
N ARG A 288 8.56 1.18 11.70
CA ARG A 288 9.56 0.66 10.76
C ARG A 288 9.08 -0.62 10.09
N ILE A 289 8.56 -1.57 10.88
CA ILE A 289 8.00 -2.82 10.37
C ILE A 289 6.86 -2.53 9.40
N TYR A 290 5.85 -1.79 9.85
CA TYR A 290 4.68 -1.49 9.02
C TYR A 290 5.08 -0.78 7.73
N SER A 291 5.90 0.27 7.81
CA SER A 291 6.38 1.03 6.65
C SER A 291 7.16 0.16 5.66
N THR A 292 8.02 -0.72 6.17
CA THR A 292 8.83 -1.62 5.35
C THR A 292 7.97 -2.65 4.63
N LEU A 293 7.02 -3.28 5.34
CA LEU A 293 6.11 -4.24 4.74
C LEU A 293 5.14 -3.58 3.75
N LEU A 294 4.65 -2.38 4.07
CA LEU A 294 3.79 -1.61 3.17
C LEU A 294 4.54 -1.24 1.89
N PHE A 295 5.78 -0.76 2.02
CA PHE A 295 6.67 -0.52 0.88
C PHE A 295 6.84 -1.77 0.04
N MET A 296 7.23 -2.90 0.64
CA MET A 296 7.45 -4.14 -0.10
C MET A 296 6.21 -4.61 -0.82
N GLY A 297 5.04 -4.57 -0.17
CA GLY A 297 3.77 -4.98 -0.79
C GLY A 297 3.40 -4.11 -1.98
N VAL A 298 3.40 -2.79 -1.81
CA VAL A 298 3.05 -1.86 -2.90
C VAL A 298 4.12 -1.86 -4.01
N PHE A 299 5.40 -1.96 -3.64
CA PHE A 299 6.50 -2.03 -4.59
C PHE A 299 6.50 -3.33 -5.40
N LEU A 300 6.13 -4.46 -4.79
CA LEU A 300 5.98 -5.74 -5.52
C LEU A 300 4.87 -5.65 -6.58
N ILE A 301 3.74 -5.02 -6.24
CA ILE A 301 2.67 -4.76 -7.22
C ILE A 301 3.18 -3.82 -8.31
N ALA A 302 3.88 -2.74 -7.93
CA ALA A 302 4.42 -1.78 -8.87
C ALA A 302 5.48 -2.41 -9.82
N PHE A 303 6.27 -3.32 -9.28
CA PHE A 303 7.28 -4.06 -10.01
C PHE A 303 6.68 -4.90 -11.14
N THR A 304 5.50 -5.48 -10.93
CA THR A 304 4.89 -6.43 -11.89
C THR A 304 3.83 -5.82 -12.80
N SER A 305 3.23 -4.67 -12.44
CA SER A 305 1.95 -4.29 -13.06
C SER A 305 1.78 -2.83 -13.48
N VAL A 306 2.70 -1.93 -13.10
CA VAL A 306 2.56 -0.48 -13.34
C VAL A 306 3.80 0.17 -13.92
N PHE A 307 3.59 1.31 -14.56
CA PHE A 307 4.66 2.18 -15.05
C PHE A 307 5.28 2.99 -13.92
N PHE A 308 6.55 3.41 -14.07
CA PHE A 308 7.28 4.08 -12.98
C PHE A 308 6.65 5.41 -12.50
N THR A 309 5.79 6.05 -13.29
CA THR A 309 5.06 7.28 -12.88
C THR A 309 3.81 7.02 -12.04
N TRP A 310 3.57 5.77 -11.61
CA TRP A 310 2.39 5.41 -10.84
C TRP A 310 2.29 6.18 -9.51
N HIS A 311 1.34 7.11 -9.44
CA HIS A 311 1.16 8.06 -8.34
C HIS A 311 1.16 7.43 -6.92
N PRO A 312 0.48 6.29 -6.66
CA PRO A 312 0.49 5.67 -5.33
C PRO A 312 1.88 5.28 -4.81
N LEU A 313 2.81 4.88 -5.69
CA LEU A 313 4.18 4.57 -5.27
C LEU A 313 4.91 5.82 -4.78
N TRP A 314 4.81 6.92 -5.52
CA TRP A 314 5.42 8.21 -5.14
C TRP A 314 4.78 8.81 -3.88
N PHE A 315 3.46 8.69 -3.76
CA PHE A 315 2.74 9.09 -2.56
C PHE A 315 3.18 8.27 -1.34
N LEU A 316 3.37 6.96 -1.52
CA LEU A 316 3.89 6.09 -0.47
C LEU A 316 5.27 6.57 -0.01
N PHE A 317 6.19 6.87 -0.93
CA PHE A 317 7.51 7.38 -0.56
C PHE A 317 7.43 8.61 0.37
N GLY A 318 6.61 9.60 0.02
CA GLY A 318 6.41 10.81 0.85
C GLY A 318 5.66 10.57 2.17
N CYS A 319 4.91 9.47 2.26
CA CYS A 319 4.16 9.10 3.46
C CYS A 319 5.03 8.36 4.48
N ILE A 320 5.76 7.33 4.05
CA ILE A 320 6.46 6.43 4.98
C ILE A 320 7.93 6.76 5.21
N PHE A 321 8.61 7.39 4.25
CA PHE A 321 10.02 7.71 4.43
C PHE A 321 10.20 9.12 5.01
N PRO A 322 11.17 9.29 5.93
CA PRO A 322 11.61 10.61 6.34
C PRO A 322 12.20 11.40 5.17
N ALA A 323 12.05 12.73 5.23
CA ALA A 323 12.83 13.61 4.37
C ALA A 323 14.32 13.33 4.60
N LEU A 324 15.08 13.16 3.52
CA LEU A 324 16.51 12.91 3.59
C LEU A 324 17.19 14.13 4.22
N TYR A 325 17.73 13.96 5.43
CA TYR A 325 18.48 15.00 6.11
C TYR A 325 19.97 14.78 5.88
N ILE A 326 20.58 15.67 5.10
CA ILE A 326 22.03 15.78 5.01
C ILE A 326 22.45 16.58 6.24
N GLU A 327 23.02 15.90 7.24
CA GLU A 327 23.64 16.58 8.37
C GLU A 327 24.78 17.46 7.84
N ASN A 328 24.63 18.78 7.95
CA ASN A 328 25.77 19.67 7.83
C ASN A 328 26.74 19.31 8.95
N GLY A 329 27.90 18.77 8.57
CA GLY A 329 28.93 18.31 9.49
C GLY A 329 29.34 19.41 10.46
N THR A 330 28.69 19.45 11.61
CA THR A 330 29.15 20.17 12.79
C THR A 330 29.22 19.15 13.91
N ARG A 331 30.19 18.24 13.78
CA ARG A 331 30.78 17.62 14.95
C ARG A 331 31.60 18.70 15.66
N LYS A 332 31.13 19.13 16.82
CA LYS A 332 32.01 19.51 17.93
C LYS A 332 31.76 18.54 19.06
#